data_AF-A0A7W0SDW5-F1
#
_entry.id   AF-A0A7W0SDW5-F1
#
_cell.length_a   1.000
_cell.length_b   1.000
_cell.length_c   1.000
_cell.angle_alpha   90.00
_cell.angle_beta   90.00
_cell.angle_gamma   90.00
#
_symmetry.space_group_name_H-M   'P 1'
#
loop_
_entity.id
_entity.type
_entity.pdbx_description
1 polymer ?
#
loop_
_entity_poly.entity_id
_entity_poly.type
_entity_poly.pdbx_seq_one_letter_code
_entity_poly.pdbx_strand_id
1 'polypeptide(L)'
;LYADQLEEWVTAKDRWELTFRQGHDFDRGDNVEARLLFTGGDHTCSLSFRLDQIESIQAFELDLWLTVDERDGIAKAAHLAPLGLDVELHHIVGDAFGRAQS
;
A
#
# COMPACT_ATOMS: atom_id res chain seq x y z
N LEU A 1 -9.41 -8.39 4.44
CA LEU A 1 -8.42 -8.54 5.54
C LEU A 1 -7.52 -7.33 5.63
N TYR A 2 -6.86 -6.90 4.55
CA TYR A 2 -5.97 -5.74 4.58
C TYR A 2 -6.65 -4.39 4.84
N ALA A 3 -7.93 -4.23 4.50
CA ALA A 3 -8.68 -3.01 4.76
C ALA A 3 -8.72 -2.67 6.27
N ASP A 4 -9.15 -3.62 7.10
CA ASP A 4 -9.26 -3.46 8.56
C ASP A 4 -7.90 -3.10 9.19
N GLN A 5 -6.80 -3.71 8.71
CA GLN A 5 -5.45 -3.42 9.21
C GLN A 5 -4.97 -2.01 8.83
N LEU A 6 -5.33 -1.52 7.64
CA LEU A 6 -5.05 -0.14 7.24
C LEU A 6 -5.88 0.85 8.06
N GLU A 7 -7.16 0.56 8.27
CA GLU A 7 -8.06 1.38 9.08
C GLU A 7 -7.55 1.50 10.52
N GLU A 8 -7.15 0.38 11.14
CA GLU A 8 -6.60 0.34 12.49
C GLU A 8 -5.34 1.22 12.59
N TRP A 9 -4.40 1.08 11.64
CA TRP A 9 -3.18 1.87 11.65
C TRP A 9 -3.46 3.36 11.46
N VAL A 10 -4.30 3.73 10.50
CA VAL A 10 -4.61 5.14 10.20
C VAL A 10 -5.38 5.81 11.35
N THR A 11 -6.27 5.08 12.03
CA THR A 11 -7.04 5.62 13.17
C THR A 11 -6.15 6.16 14.29
N ALA A 12 -4.93 5.62 14.43
CA ALA A 12 -3.96 6.07 15.43
C ALA A 12 -3.08 7.25 14.96
N LYS A 13 -3.28 7.82 13.77
CA LYS A 13 -2.39 8.81 13.16
C LYS A 13 -3.12 10.07 12.68
N ASP A 14 -2.95 11.16 13.41
CA ASP A 14 -3.63 12.44 13.13
C ASP A 14 -3.37 13.07 11.76
N ARG A 15 -2.28 12.67 11.08
CA ARG A 15 -1.87 13.23 9.78
C ARG A 15 -2.25 12.35 8.59
N TRP A 16 -2.84 11.19 8.84
CA TRP A 16 -3.18 10.24 7.81
C TRP A 16 -4.69 10.07 7.71
N GLU A 17 -5.20 10.03 6.48
CA GLU A 17 -6.58 9.74 6.16
C GLU A 17 -6.64 8.57 5.18
N LEU A 18 -7.57 7.65 5.42
CA LEU A 18 -7.87 6.53 4.54
C LEU A 18 -9.28 6.68 4.02
N THR A 19 -9.42 6.64 2.69
CA THR A 19 -10.72 6.65 2.03
C THR A 19 -10.83 5.43 1.13
N PHE A 20 -12.01 4.80 1.15
CA PHE A 20 -12.38 3.77 0.19
C PHE A 20 -13.40 4.32 -0.79
N ARG A 21 -13.23 3.99 -2.06
CA ARG A 21 -14.20 4.31 -3.10
C ARG A 21 -14.40 3.11 -4.02
N GLN A 22 -15.61 2.97 -4.54
CA GLN A 22 -15.83 2.10 -5.69
C GLN A 22 -15.11 2.72 -6.88
N GLY A 23 -14.17 1.95 -7.42
CA GLY A 23 -13.17 2.42 -8.35
C GLY A 23 -13.51 2.15 -9.80
N HIS A 24 -13.20 3.11 -10.65
CA HIS A 24 -13.12 2.95 -12.10
C HIS A 24 -11.76 3.38 -12.65
N ASP A 25 -10.85 3.88 -11.80
CA ASP A 25 -9.64 4.61 -12.21
C ASP A 25 -8.52 3.66 -12.68
N PHE A 26 -8.71 2.35 -12.51
CA PHE A 26 -7.77 1.31 -12.95
C PHE A 26 -8.37 0.37 -14.02
N ASP A 27 -9.31 0.86 -14.85
CA ASP A 27 -9.90 0.17 -16.01
C ASP A 27 -10.54 -1.21 -15.72
N ARG A 28 -10.92 -1.45 -14.46
CA ARG A 28 -11.71 -2.61 -14.04
C ARG A 28 -12.97 -2.11 -13.34
N GLY A 29 -14.14 -2.59 -13.77
CA GLY A 29 -15.37 -2.42 -13.02
C GLY A 29 -15.34 -3.24 -11.73
N ASP A 30 -16.01 -2.74 -10.69
CA ASP A 30 -16.26 -3.42 -9.41
C ASP A 30 -15.03 -3.67 -8.51
N ASN A 31 -14.06 -2.75 -8.51
CA ASN A 31 -12.96 -2.79 -7.55
C ASN A 31 -13.20 -1.84 -6.38
N VAL A 32 -12.63 -2.17 -5.23
CA VAL A 32 -12.45 -1.22 -4.13
C VAL A 32 -11.07 -0.59 -4.26
N GLU A 33 -11.06 0.72 -4.44
CA GLU A 33 -9.85 1.54 -4.43
C GLU A 33 -9.67 2.17 -3.05
N ALA A 34 -8.43 2.11 -2.55
CA ALA A 34 -8.00 2.79 -1.36
C ALA A 34 -7.17 4.01 -1.74
N ARG A 35 -7.37 5.11 -1.01
CA ARG A 35 -6.50 6.28 -1.04
C ARG A 35 -6.04 6.61 0.37
N LEU A 36 -4.72 6.58 0.55
CA LEU A 36 -4.04 7.09 1.73
C LEU A 36 -3.60 8.53 1.42
N LEU A 37 -3.99 9.47 2.27
CA LEU A 37 -3.61 10.88 2.18
C LEU A 37 -2.85 11.25 3.44
N PHE A 38 -1.63 11.77 3.26
CA PHE A 38 -0.89 12.44 4.31
C PHE A 38 -1.03 13.95 4.15
N THR A 39 -1.38 14.63 5.25
CA THR A 39 -1.43 16.09 5.33
C THR A 39 -0.45 16.57 6.40
N GLY A 40 0.69 17.10 5.95
CA GLY A 40 1.68 17.78 6.78
C GLY A 40 1.58 19.29 6.63
N GLY A 41 2.24 20.05 7.52
CA GLY A 41 2.15 21.51 7.52
C GLY A 41 2.50 22.17 6.18
N ASP A 42 3.59 21.71 5.55
CA ASP A 42 4.13 22.33 4.33
C ASP A 42 3.94 21.48 3.06
N HIS A 43 3.42 20.25 3.18
CA HIS A 43 3.25 19.35 2.04
C HIS A 43 2.15 18.31 2.27
N THR A 44 1.65 17.81 1.14
CA THR A 44 0.68 16.71 1.09
C THR A 44 1.17 15.65 0.13
N CYS A 45 1.00 14.38 0.48
CA CYS A 45 1.24 13.27 -0.43
C CYS A 45 0.08 12.29 -0.36
N SER A 46 -0.19 11.60 -1.47
CA SER A 46 -1.23 10.58 -1.48
C SER A 46 -0.82 9.38 -2.29
N LEU A 47 -1.21 8.21 -1.81
CA LEU A 47 -1.04 6.93 -2.48
C LEU A 47 -2.41 6.35 -2.79
N SER A 48 -2.65 6.00 -4.05
CA SER A 48 -3.88 5.36 -4.51
C SER A 48 -3.57 4.01 -5.12
N PHE A 49 -4.32 2.99 -4.72
CA PHE A 49 -4.13 1.61 -5.14
C PHE A 49 -5.44 0.83 -5.02
N ARG A 50 -5.53 -0.30 -5.71
CA ARG A 50 -6.63 -1.24 -5.49
C ARG A 50 -6.31 -2.15 -4.31
N LEU A 51 -7.32 -2.50 -3.52
CA LEU A 51 -7.15 -3.44 -2.41
C LEU A 51 -6.65 -4.82 -2.87
N ASP A 52 -6.99 -5.23 -4.10
CA ASP A 52 -6.54 -6.49 -4.70
C ASP A 52 -5.06 -6.50 -5.13
N GLN A 53 -4.39 -5.35 -5.09
CA GLN A 53 -2.96 -5.23 -5.36
C GLN A 53 -2.10 -5.33 -4.10
N ILE A 54 -2.70 -5.35 -2.91
CA ILE A 54 -1.93 -5.46 -1.66
C ILE A 54 -1.39 -6.88 -1.54
N GLU A 55 -0.07 -7.00 -1.54
CA GLU A 55 0.62 -8.26 -1.31
C GLU A 55 0.93 -8.45 0.18
N SER A 56 1.33 -7.38 0.87
CA SER A 56 1.57 -7.43 2.32
C SER A 56 1.44 -6.07 3.02
N ILE A 57 1.13 -6.12 4.32
CA ILE A 57 1.17 -4.98 5.25
C ILE A 57 2.02 -5.37 6.45
N GLN A 58 3.05 -4.59 6.74
CA GLN A 58 3.87 -4.73 7.93
C GLN A 58 3.78 -3.44 8.74
N ALA A 59 3.05 -3.50 9.86
CA ALA A 59 2.91 -2.37 10.77
C ALA A 59 3.97 -2.46 11.87
N PHE A 60 4.66 -1.35 12.08
CA PHE A 60 5.52 -1.07 13.22
C PHE A 60 4.90 0.09 13.99
N GLU A 61 5.28 0.30 15.25
CA GLU A 61 4.64 1.23 16.19
C GLU A 61 4.17 2.56 15.54
N LEU A 62 5.05 3.19 14.76
CA LEU A 62 4.77 4.44 14.08
C LEU A 62 4.71 4.35 12.55
N ASP A 63 5.16 3.24 11.97
CA ASP A 63 5.41 3.10 10.55
C ASP A 63 4.58 1.98 9.95
N LEU A 64 4.24 2.08 8.67
CA LEU A 64 3.59 1.00 7.94
C LEU A 64 4.29 0.81 6.60
N TRP A 65 4.71 -0.42 6.35
CA TRP A 65 5.22 -0.86 5.06
C TRP A 65 4.11 -1.56 4.30
N LEU A 66 3.77 -1.02 3.14
CA LEU A 66 2.77 -1.54 2.23
C LEU A 66 3.47 -2.02 0.95
N THR A 67 3.38 -3.31 0.66
CA THR A 67 3.79 -3.83 -0.65
C THR A 67 2.58 -3.91 -1.55
N VAL A 68 2.62 -3.19 -2.67
CA VAL A 68 1.62 -3.25 -3.73
C VAL A 68 2.22 -3.81 -5.00
N ASP A 69 1.50 -4.76 -5.62
CA ASP A 69 1.76 -5.22 -6.98
C ASP A 69 3.17 -5.81 -7.17
N GLU A 70 3.41 -7.00 -6.61
CA GLU A 70 4.60 -7.80 -6.92
C GLU A 70 4.39 -8.57 -8.24
N ARG A 71 5.06 -8.14 -9.30
CA ARG A 71 4.95 -8.75 -10.64
C ARG A 71 6.29 -8.76 -11.35
N ASP A 72 6.57 -9.85 -12.06
CA ASP A 72 7.78 -10.00 -12.89
C ASP A 72 9.09 -9.71 -12.13
N GLY A 73 9.13 -10.07 -10.85
CA GLY A 73 10.29 -9.81 -9.98
C GLY A 73 10.47 -8.34 -9.62
N ILE A 74 9.45 -7.49 -9.78
CA ILE A 74 9.45 -6.11 -9.32
C ILE A 74 8.34 -5.95 -8.29
N ALA A 75 8.69 -5.41 -7.12
CA ALA A 75 7.72 -4.98 -6.12
C ALA A 75 7.73 -3.46 -5.99
N LYS A 76 6.53 -2.90 -5.84
CA LYS A 76 6.36 -1.51 -5.44
C LYS A 76 6.06 -1.50 -3.95
N ALA A 77 6.84 -0.77 -3.17
CA ALA A 77 6.63 -0.62 -1.75
C ALA A 77 6.35 0.84 -1.42
N ALA A 78 5.55 1.05 -0.40
CA ALA A 78 5.31 2.35 0.19
C ALA A 78 5.58 2.26 1.69
N HIS A 79 6.48 3.10 2.18
CA HIS A 79 6.70 3.31 3.59
C HIS A 79 5.92 4.54 4.03
N LEU A 80 4.92 4.30 4.86
CA LEU A 80 4.11 5.34 5.49
C LEU A 80 4.70 5.64 6.86
N ALA A 81 5.21 6.85 7.01
CA ALA A 81 5.81 7.34 8.24
C ALA A 81 4.94 8.45 8.88
N PRO A 82 5.16 8.80 10.15
CA PRO A 82 4.42 9.90 10.80
C PRO A 82 4.56 11.28 10.15
N LEU A 83 5.58 11.46 9.30
CA LEU A 83 5.97 12.73 8.69
C LEU A 83 5.86 12.75 7.17
N GLY A 84 5.42 11.66 6.54
CA GLY A 84 5.32 11.61 5.09
C GLY A 84 5.31 10.18 4.53
N LEU A 85 5.50 10.10 3.22
CA LEU A 85 5.45 8.89 2.43
C LEU A 85 6.75 8.75 1.65
N ASP A 86 7.35 7.57 1.71
CA ASP A 86 8.42 7.16 0.79
C ASP A 86 7.88 6.04 -0.11
N VAL A 87 8.18 6.11 -1.41
CA VAL A 87 7.78 5.11 -2.41
C VAL A 87 9.03 4.50 -3.02
N GLU A 88 9.13 3.18 -2.94
CA GLU A 88 10.30 2.42 -3.35
C GLU A 88 9.94 1.41 -4.45
N LEU A 89 10.86 1.22 -5.40
CA LEU A 89 10.77 0.21 -6.44
C LEU A 89 11.92 -0.77 -6.24
N HIS A 90 11.59 -2.02 -5.92
CA HIS A 90 12.57 -3.06 -5.69
C HIS A 90 12.58 -4.05 -6.85
N HIS A 91 13.78 -4.35 -7.35
CA HIS A 91 13.98 -5.55 -8.15
C HIS A 91 14.27 -6.71 -7.20
N ILE A 92 13.37 -7.68 -7.18
CA ILE A 92 13.48 -8.91 -6.42
C ILE A 92 14.42 -9.83 -7.20
N VAL A 93 15.70 -9.82 -6.80
CA VAL A 93 16.68 -10.78 -7.31
C VAL A 93 16.56 -12.06 -6.48
N GLY A 94 15.76 -13.00 -6.98
CA GLY A 94 15.54 -14.31 -6.38
C GLY A 94 14.93 -15.25 -7.39
N ASP A 95 15.32 -16.53 -7.32
CA ASP A 95 14.88 -17.54 -8.27
C ASP A 95 13.34 -17.70 -8.18
N ALA A 96 12.67 -17.77 -9.33
CA ALA A 96 11.32 -18.32 -9.43
C ALA A 96 11.28 -19.85 -9.15
N PHE A 97 12.15 -20.36 -8.26
CA PHE A 97 12.25 -21.76 -7.91
C PHE A 97 11.61 -22.04 -6.55
N GLY A 98 10.33 -22.38 -6.63
CA GLY A 98 9.56 -22.94 -5.53
C GLY A 98 8.16 -23.43 -5.92
N ARG A 99 7.71 -23.20 -7.16
CA ARG A 99 6.51 -23.84 -7.71
C ARG A 99 6.83 -24.56 -9.02
N ALA A 100 7.60 -25.62 -8.91
CA ALA A 100 7.58 -26.72 -9.86
C ALA A 100 7.63 -28.05 -9.10
N GLN A 101 6.46 -28.66 -8.97
CA GLN A 101 6.20 -30.10 -8.90
C GLN A 101 6.90 -30.94 -7.81
N SER A 102 6.11 -31.36 -6.81
CA SER A 102 6.06 -32.75 -6.33
C SER A 102 4.71 -33.01 -5.66
#